data_AF-A0A1I8IHT4-F1
#
_entry.id   AF-A0A1I8IHT4-F1
#
_cell.length_a   1.000
_cell.length_b   1.000
_cell.length_c   1.000
_cell.angle_alpha   90.00
_cell.angle_beta   90.00
_cell.angle_gamma   90.00
#
_symmetry.space_group_name_H-M   'P 1'
#
loop_
_entity.id
_entity.type
_entity.pdbx_description
1 polymer ?
#
loop_
_entity_poly.entity_id
_entity_poly.type
_entity_poly.pdbx_seq_one_letter_code
_entity_poly.pdbx_strand_id
1 'polypeptide(L)'
;DEAQISGTLVPAYISWLKDSASEIRDSAAQALGRVVKDHKSLTDGIAKSASLAALATEGNYQFRKVWITCAVELMDKGAASCIPVLVPQLMKLSSDKVPNVRLAVVKALVRLATHFDANIIKKDIISPLVELSKDEDADVRFYAEEAVSSELSLIVSIRVYCDAILSSFLLAFQLVFD
;
A
#
# COMPACT_ATOMS: atom_id res chain seq x y z
N ASP A 1 12.69 -23.81 5.93
CA ASP A 1 12.99 -23.36 7.31
C ASP A 1 12.94 -21.84 7.34
N GLU A 2 12.20 -21.25 8.27
CA GLU A 2 12.00 -19.80 8.38
C GLU A 2 13.31 -19.06 8.69
N ALA A 3 14.24 -19.69 9.41
CA ALA A 3 15.56 -19.13 9.66
C ALA A 3 16.35 -18.90 8.36
N GLN A 4 16.28 -19.84 7.41
CA GLN A 4 16.90 -19.70 6.08
C GLN A 4 16.20 -18.62 5.24
N ILE A 5 14.87 -18.52 5.33
CA ILE A 5 14.10 -17.51 4.60
C ILE A 5 14.50 -16.11 5.08
N SER A 6 14.49 -15.89 6.39
CA SER A 6 14.85 -14.62 7.02
C SER A 6 16.33 -14.27 6.82
N GLY A 7 17.23 -15.24 7.03
CA GLY A 7 18.68 -15.02 7.00
C GLY A 7 19.32 -14.99 5.61
N THR A 8 18.63 -15.49 4.57
CA THR A 8 19.22 -15.61 3.23
C THR A 8 18.30 -15.09 2.14
N LEU A 9 17.06 -15.56 2.06
CA LEU A 9 16.18 -15.22 0.94
C LEU A 9 15.65 -13.78 1.01
N VAL A 10 15.22 -13.32 2.19
CA VAL A 10 14.75 -11.93 2.37
C VAL A 10 15.84 -10.91 2.01
N PRO A 11 17.09 -11.01 2.51
CA PRO A 11 18.18 -10.15 2.08
C PRO A 11 18.44 -10.18 0.58
N ALA A 12 18.42 -11.37 -0.05
CA ALA A 12 18.60 -11.53 -1.48
C ALA A 12 17.50 -10.80 -2.27
N TYR A 13 16.22 -11.02 -1.94
CA TYR A 13 15.12 -10.32 -2.59
C TYR A 13 15.21 -8.81 -2.42
N ILE A 14 15.54 -8.32 -1.22
CA ILE A 14 15.73 -6.87 -0.98
C ILE A 14 16.86 -6.31 -1.86
N SER A 15 17.96 -7.04 -2.03
CA SER A 15 19.04 -6.62 -2.93
C SER A 15 18.60 -6.55 -4.40
N TRP A 16 17.77 -7.51 -4.84
CA TRP A 16 17.26 -7.59 -6.21
C TRP A 16 16.24 -6.49 -6.54
N LEU A 17 15.70 -5.78 -5.55
CA LEU A 17 14.92 -4.55 -5.78
C LEU A 17 15.76 -3.43 -6.41
N LYS A 18 17.10 -3.53 -6.38
CA LYS A 18 18.01 -2.59 -7.05
C LYS A 18 18.62 -3.15 -8.34
N ASP A 19 18.13 -4.28 -8.84
CA ASP A 19 18.65 -4.87 -10.08
C ASP A 19 18.46 -3.93 -11.28
N SER A 20 19.38 -4.02 -12.23
CA SER A 20 19.31 -3.31 -13.51
C SER A 20 18.06 -3.66 -14.32
N ALA A 21 17.62 -4.93 -14.32
CA ALA A 21 16.47 -5.41 -15.07
C ALA A 21 15.16 -5.18 -14.30
N SER A 22 14.15 -4.61 -14.96
CA SER A 22 12.81 -4.37 -14.36
C SER A 22 12.16 -5.64 -13.86
N GLU A 23 12.29 -6.72 -14.63
CA GLU A 23 11.64 -7.99 -14.40
C GLU A 23 12.16 -8.65 -13.12
N ILE A 24 13.44 -8.46 -12.82
CA ILE A 24 14.06 -8.95 -11.57
C ILE A 24 13.51 -8.15 -10.39
N ARG A 25 13.42 -6.82 -10.50
CA ARG A 25 12.87 -5.97 -9.43
C ARG A 25 11.42 -6.32 -9.12
N ASP A 26 10.59 -6.50 -10.14
CA ASP A 26 9.17 -6.85 -9.99
C ASP A 26 9.02 -8.25 -9.40
N SER A 27 9.82 -9.22 -9.85
CA SER A 27 9.84 -10.58 -9.31
C SER A 27 10.25 -10.60 -7.84
N ALA A 28 11.23 -9.77 -7.45
CA ALA A 28 11.67 -9.64 -6.07
C ALA A 28 10.59 -9.03 -5.16
N ALA A 29 9.89 -7.99 -5.62
CA ALA A 29 8.75 -7.41 -4.89
C ALA A 29 7.64 -8.44 -4.65
N GLN A 30 7.25 -9.20 -5.69
CA GLN A 30 6.27 -10.28 -5.56
C GLN A 30 6.74 -11.40 -4.64
N ALA A 31 8.03 -11.74 -4.67
CA ALA A 31 8.61 -12.74 -3.78
C ALA A 31 8.51 -12.31 -2.31
N LEU A 32 8.80 -11.05 -2.00
CA LEU A 32 8.60 -10.49 -0.66
C LEU A 32 7.13 -10.51 -0.24
N GLY A 33 6.19 -10.20 -1.16
CA GLY A 33 4.76 -10.36 -0.94
C GLY A 33 4.37 -11.80 -0.58
N ARG A 34 4.92 -12.80 -1.26
CA ARG A 34 4.72 -14.22 -0.92
C ARG A 34 5.31 -14.58 0.45
N VAL A 35 6.50 -14.08 0.77
CA VAL A 35 7.12 -14.31 2.08
C VAL A 35 6.20 -13.80 3.20
N VAL A 36 5.66 -12.59 3.13
CA VAL A 36 4.78 -12.08 4.19
C VAL A 36 3.42 -12.79 4.26
N LYS A 37 2.96 -13.35 3.13
CA LYS A 37 1.76 -14.19 3.09
C LYS A 37 1.95 -15.48 3.89
N ASP A 38 3.07 -16.15 3.64
CA ASP A 38 3.33 -17.52 4.13
C ASP A 38 4.05 -17.51 5.49
N HIS A 39 4.78 -16.43 5.81
CA HIS A 39 5.61 -16.24 7.01
C HIS A 39 5.31 -14.89 7.69
N LYS A 40 4.10 -14.77 8.26
CA LYS A 40 3.60 -13.51 8.86
C LYS A 40 4.48 -12.94 9.98
N SER A 41 5.24 -13.77 10.67
CA SER A 41 6.24 -13.37 11.68
C SER A 41 7.34 -12.45 11.10
N LEU A 42 7.62 -12.56 9.80
CA LEU A 42 8.66 -11.79 9.12
C LEU A 42 8.17 -10.43 8.59
N THR A 43 6.86 -10.21 8.56
CA THR A 43 6.22 -9.03 7.96
C THR A 43 6.77 -7.72 8.52
N ASP A 44 6.83 -7.60 9.84
CA ASP A 44 7.30 -6.39 10.50
C ASP A 44 8.78 -6.10 10.21
N GLY A 45 9.61 -7.14 10.21
CA GLY A 45 11.04 -7.02 9.91
C GLY A 45 11.27 -6.56 8.47
N ILE A 46 10.51 -7.09 7.51
CA ILE A 46 10.60 -6.70 6.10
C ILE A 46 10.10 -5.26 5.91
N ALA A 47 8.90 -4.94 6.39
CA ALA A 47 8.26 -3.63 6.21
C ALA A 47 9.04 -2.48 6.87
N LYS A 48 9.72 -2.75 8.00
CA LYS A 48 10.52 -1.76 8.74
C LYS A 48 12.00 -1.77 8.36
N SER A 49 12.42 -2.61 7.40
CA SER A 49 13.83 -2.72 7.04
C SER A 49 14.37 -1.41 6.45
N ALA A 50 15.55 -1.00 6.89
CA ALA A 50 16.20 0.24 6.41
C ALA A 50 16.49 0.19 4.91
N SER A 51 16.87 -0.99 4.40
CA SER A 51 17.17 -1.20 2.97
C SER A 51 15.93 -1.00 2.08
N LEU A 52 14.76 -1.46 2.53
CA LEU A 52 13.51 -1.18 1.83
C LEU A 52 13.18 0.32 1.92
N ALA A 53 13.21 0.90 3.12
CA ALA A 53 12.91 2.32 3.32
C ALA A 53 13.77 3.27 2.47
N ALA A 54 15.05 2.94 2.27
CA ALA A 54 15.97 3.73 1.46
C ALA A 54 15.51 3.91 0.00
N LEU A 55 14.82 2.92 -0.57
CA LEU A 55 14.32 2.99 -1.96
C LEU A 55 13.32 4.14 -2.15
N ALA A 56 12.55 4.50 -1.12
CA ALA A 56 11.56 5.57 -1.18
C ALA A 56 12.19 6.97 -1.27
N THR A 57 13.48 7.11 -0.97
CA THR A 57 14.22 8.38 -0.99
C THR A 57 15.34 8.41 -2.01
N GLU A 58 15.48 7.36 -2.82
CA GLU A 58 16.52 7.25 -3.84
C GLU A 58 16.44 8.38 -4.88
N GLY A 59 17.61 8.83 -5.35
CA GLY A 59 17.70 9.87 -6.38
C GLY A 59 17.06 9.42 -7.70
N ASN A 60 17.25 8.14 -8.05
CA ASN A 60 16.62 7.53 -9.22
C ASN A 60 15.15 7.22 -8.94
N TYR A 61 14.26 7.84 -9.70
CA TYR A 61 12.81 7.68 -9.54
C TYR A 61 12.32 6.24 -9.76
N GLN A 62 13.06 5.43 -10.54
CA GLN A 62 12.70 4.03 -10.75
C GLN A 62 12.73 3.24 -9.44
N PHE A 63 13.67 3.53 -8.54
CA PHE A 63 13.73 2.87 -7.25
C PHE A 63 12.61 3.31 -6.30
N ARG A 64 12.18 4.58 -6.39
CA ARG A 64 10.99 5.05 -5.65
C ARG A 64 9.72 4.35 -6.14
N LYS A 65 9.58 4.09 -7.45
CA LYS A 65 8.50 3.26 -8.01
C LYS A 65 8.58 1.80 -7.57
N VAL A 66 9.79 1.24 -7.48
CA VAL A 66 9.99 -0.14 -6.98
C VAL A 66 9.58 -0.23 -5.51
N TRP A 67 9.87 0.79 -4.71
CA TRP A 67 9.37 0.88 -3.34
C TRP A 67 7.84 0.83 -3.28
N ILE A 68 7.15 1.62 -4.12
CA ILE A 68 5.67 1.62 -4.19
C ILE A 68 5.15 0.23 -4.57
N THR A 69 5.78 -0.42 -5.56
CA THR A 69 5.42 -1.76 -6.01
C THR A 69 5.58 -2.78 -4.88
N CYS A 70 6.71 -2.74 -4.17
CA CYS A 70 6.94 -3.59 -3.01
C CYS A 70 5.93 -3.31 -1.88
N ALA A 71 5.61 -2.05 -1.61
CA ALA A 71 4.64 -1.70 -0.59
C ALA A 71 3.24 -2.25 -0.90
N VAL A 72 2.83 -2.20 -2.17
CA VAL A 72 1.59 -2.82 -2.65
C VAL A 72 1.62 -4.33 -2.45
N GLU A 73 2.68 -5.02 -2.87
CA GLU A 73 2.78 -6.49 -2.70
C GLU A 73 2.76 -6.91 -1.22
N LEU A 74 3.41 -6.14 -0.34
CA LEU A 74 3.40 -6.41 1.10
C LEU A 74 2.02 -6.17 1.72
N MET A 75 1.36 -5.05 1.44
CA MET A 75 0.02 -4.76 1.98
C MET A 75 -1.04 -5.68 1.39
N ASP A 76 -0.96 -6.03 0.11
CA ASP A 76 -1.95 -6.92 -0.51
C ASP A 76 -1.86 -8.38 0.01
N LYS A 77 -0.74 -8.74 0.65
CA LYS A 77 -0.45 -10.12 1.11
C LYS A 77 -0.27 -10.26 2.62
N GLY A 78 0.02 -9.18 3.35
CA GLY A 78 0.19 -9.10 4.81
C GLY A 78 -0.70 -8.05 5.49
N ALA A 79 -1.55 -7.37 4.71
CA ALA A 79 -2.56 -6.36 4.98
C ALA A 79 -2.46 -5.52 6.27
N ALA A 80 -2.86 -6.03 7.43
CA ALA A 80 -3.14 -5.13 8.54
C ALA A 80 -1.87 -4.50 9.17
N SER A 81 -0.79 -5.26 9.36
CA SER A 81 0.37 -4.76 10.12
C SER A 81 1.31 -3.86 9.31
N CYS A 82 1.30 -3.97 7.97
CA CYS A 82 2.10 -3.13 7.09
C CYS A 82 1.55 -1.70 6.94
N ILE A 83 0.22 -1.54 7.03
CA ILE A 83 -0.46 -0.27 6.75
C ILE A 83 0.08 0.90 7.59
N PRO A 84 0.22 0.80 8.93
CA PRO A 84 0.72 1.90 9.75
C PRO A 84 2.17 2.30 9.42
N VAL A 85 2.96 1.39 8.83
CA VAL A 85 4.37 1.62 8.49
C VAL A 85 4.50 2.19 7.09
N LEU A 86 3.76 1.66 6.12
CA LEU A 86 3.98 1.92 4.70
C LEU A 86 3.10 3.08 4.16
N VAL A 87 1.87 3.24 4.64
CA VAL A 87 0.99 4.32 4.16
C VAL A 87 1.58 5.72 4.37
N PRO A 88 2.19 6.06 5.52
CA PRO A 88 2.78 7.39 5.70
C PRO A 88 3.87 7.71 4.67
N GLN A 89 4.67 6.72 4.28
CA GLN A 89 5.70 6.91 3.26
C GLN A 89 5.11 6.97 1.86
N LEU A 90 4.05 6.20 1.58
CA LEU A 90 3.30 6.31 0.32
C LEU A 90 2.70 7.72 0.15
N MET A 91 2.22 8.34 1.23
CA MET A 91 1.67 9.70 1.21
C MET A 91 2.75 10.77 1.01
N LYS A 92 4.00 10.53 1.40
CA LYS A 92 5.09 11.44 1.02
C LYS A 92 5.39 11.38 -0.48
N LEU A 93 5.26 10.20 -1.09
CA LEU A 93 5.49 10.00 -2.52
C LEU A 93 4.36 10.55 -3.39
N SER A 94 3.17 10.87 -2.84
CA SER A 94 2.12 11.55 -3.63
C SER A 94 2.55 12.96 -4.05
N SER A 95 3.51 13.57 -3.35
CA SER A 95 4.09 14.88 -3.69
C SER A 95 5.46 14.76 -4.37
N ASP A 96 5.78 13.60 -4.97
CA ASP A 96 7.05 13.38 -5.64
C ASP A 96 7.24 14.33 -6.84
N LYS A 97 8.47 14.81 -7.05
CA LYS A 97 8.80 15.70 -8.18
C LYS A 97 8.65 15.05 -9.55
N VAL A 98 8.60 13.72 -9.65
CA VAL A 98 8.49 12.98 -10.92
C VAL A 98 7.05 12.49 -11.09
N PRO A 99 6.33 12.89 -12.16
CA PRO A 99 4.94 12.47 -12.40
C PRO A 99 4.73 10.96 -12.39
N ASN A 100 5.66 10.20 -12.95
CA ASN A 100 5.61 8.73 -12.97
C ASN A 100 5.61 8.08 -11.58
N VAL A 101 6.15 8.77 -10.56
CA VAL A 101 6.07 8.30 -9.16
C VAL A 101 4.70 8.63 -8.58
N ARG A 102 4.19 9.84 -8.80
CA ARG A 102 2.85 10.27 -8.36
C ARG A 102 1.75 9.38 -8.97
N LEU A 103 1.84 9.08 -10.26
CA LEU A 103 0.94 8.15 -10.95
C LEU A 103 0.99 6.74 -10.34
N ALA A 104 2.18 6.27 -9.95
CA ALA A 104 2.30 4.98 -9.27
C ALA A 104 1.63 5.00 -7.88
N VAL A 105 1.65 6.13 -7.17
CA VAL A 105 0.92 6.30 -5.90
C VAL A 105 -0.59 6.23 -6.12
N VAL A 106 -1.14 6.92 -7.12
CA VAL A 106 -2.58 6.85 -7.45
C VAL A 106 -3.01 5.39 -7.69
N LYS A 107 -2.26 4.67 -8.54
CA LYS A 107 -2.54 3.26 -8.85
C LYS A 107 -2.42 2.35 -7.63
N ALA A 108 -1.45 2.61 -6.75
CA ALA A 108 -1.30 1.88 -5.49
C ALA A 108 -2.49 2.11 -4.55
N LEU A 109 -2.95 3.36 -4.41
CA LEU A 109 -4.09 3.71 -3.58
C LEU A 109 -5.38 3.05 -4.06
N VAL A 110 -5.63 3.06 -5.37
CA VAL A 110 -6.76 2.34 -5.98
C VAL A 110 -6.68 0.84 -5.67
N ARG A 111 -5.54 0.21 -5.94
CA ARG A 111 -5.36 -1.23 -5.71
C ARG A 111 -5.51 -1.62 -4.24
N LEU A 112 -5.13 -0.74 -3.32
CA LEU A 112 -5.15 -1.00 -1.88
C LEU A 112 -6.43 -0.53 -1.20
N ALA A 113 -7.39 0.06 -1.93
CA ALA A 113 -8.59 0.65 -1.36
C ALA A 113 -9.36 -0.30 -0.43
N THR A 114 -9.39 -1.60 -0.75
CA THR A 114 -10.06 -2.64 0.07
C THR A 114 -9.28 -3.05 1.31
N HIS A 115 -8.03 -2.62 1.47
CA HIS A 115 -7.21 -2.92 2.65
C HIS A 115 -7.27 -1.80 3.69
N PHE A 116 -7.73 -0.61 3.32
CA PHE A 116 -7.84 0.52 4.23
C PHE A 116 -9.18 0.54 4.97
N ASP A 117 -9.15 0.96 6.22
CA ASP A 117 -10.36 1.27 6.98
C ASP A 117 -10.88 2.68 6.64
N ALA A 118 -12.11 2.98 7.08
CA ALA A 118 -12.75 4.25 6.79
C ALA A 118 -11.99 5.47 7.39
N ASN A 119 -11.24 5.28 8.48
CA ASN A 119 -10.49 6.37 9.10
C ASN A 119 -9.24 6.72 8.30
N ILE A 120 -8.47 5.72 7.88
CA ILE A 120 -7.29 5.92 7.02
C ILE A 120 -7.71 6.55 5.70
N ILE A 121 -8.80 6.06 5.10
CA ILE A 121 -9.32 6.64 3.86
C ILE A 121 -9.63 8.13 4.05
N LYS A 122 -10.41 8.47 5.09
CA LYS A 122 -10.84 9.85 5.34
C LYS A 122 -9.69 10.79 5.70
N LYS A 123 -8.76 10.35 6.55
CA LYS A 123 -7.71 11.20 7.12
C LYS A 123 -6.50 11.29 6.21
N ASP A 124 -6.07 10.17 5.63
CA ASP A 124 -4.76 10.06 5.00
C ASP A 124 -4.85 10.01 3.47
N ILE A 125 -5.92 9.48 2.89
CA ILE A 125 -5.96 9.15 1.44
C ILE A 125 -6.76 10.15 0.61
N ILE A 126 -7.94 10.59 1.08
CA ILE A 126 -8.83 11.47 0.29
C ILE A 126 -8.12 12.77 -0.05
N SER A 127 -7.47 13.41 0.92
CA SER A 127 -6.82 14.71 0.70
C SER A 127 -5.71 14.62 -0.37
N PRO A 128 -4.74 13.69 -0.28
CA PRO A 128 -3.76 13.50 -1.35
C PRO A 128 -4.35 13.17 -2.73
N LEU A 129 -5.41 12.36 -2.82
CA LEU A 129 -6.04 12.04 -4.11
C LEU A 129 -6.73 13.25 -4.75
N VAL A 130 -7.40 14.09 -3.95
CA VAL A 130 -8.02 15.33 -4.44
C VAL A 130 -6.97 16.34 -4.90
N GLU A 131 -5.80 16.37 -4.28
CA GLU A 131 -4.69 17.21 -4.77
C GLU A 131 -4.09 16.64 -6.06
N LEU A 132 -3.92 15.31 -6.15
CA LEU A 132 -3.46 14.64 -7.37
C LEU A 132 -4.47 14.77 -8.53
N SER A 133 -5.75 14.97 -8.27
CA SER A 133 -6.74 15.23 -9.32
C SER A 133 -6.56 16.61 -9.96
N LYS A 134 -5.72 17.48 -9.37
CA LYS A 134 -5.36 18.81 -9.88
C LYS A 134 -3.90 18.89 -10.32
N ASP A 135 -3.22 17.75 -10.42
CA ASP A 135 -1.81 17.64 -10.77
C ASP A 135 -1.44 18.37 -12.08
N GLU A 136 -0.18 18.74 -12.28
CA GLU A 136 0.27 19.35 -13.54
C GLU A 136 0.36 18.35 -14.71
N ASP A 137 0.57 17.07 -14.39
CA ASP A 137 0.67 15.99 -15.36
C ASP A 137 -0.70 15.43 -15.73
N ALA A 138 -0.97 15.28 -17.02
CA ALA A 138 -2.28 14.88 -17.52
C ALA A 138 -2.67 13.45 -17.13
N ASP A 139 -1.71 12.52 -17.11
CA ASP A 139 -1.97 11.14 -16.71
C ASP A 139 -2.23 11.09 -15.20
N VAL A 140 -1.43 11.78 -14.39
CA VAL A 140 -1.66 11.84 -12.94
C VAL A 140 -3.05 12.39 -12.64
N ARG A 141 -3.43 13.52 -13.25
CA ARG A 141 -4.78 14.10 -13.10
C ARG A 141 -5.86 13.12 -13.49
N PHE A 142 -5.79 12.57 -14.70
CA PHE A 142 -6.82 11.68 -15.23
C PHE A 142 -7.07 10.50 -14.30
N TYR A 143 -6.01 9.77 -13.89
CA TYR A 143 -6.17 8.61 -13.02
C TYR A 143 -6.63 8.99 -11.61
N ALA A 144 -6.25 10.16 -11.10
CA ALA A 144 -6.70 10.64 -9.79
C ALA A 144 -8.16 11.10 -9.81
N GLU A 145 -8.60 11.80 -10.87
CA GLU A 145 -10.00 12.15 -11.10
C GLU A 145 -10.87 10.89 -11.21
N GLU A 146 -10.40 9.89 -11.95
CA GLU A 146 -11.05 8.58 -12.01
C GLU A 146 -11.11 7.93 -10.63
N ALA A 147 -10.01 7.92 -9.85
CA ALA A 147 -10.02 7.33 -8.50
C ALA A 147 -10.99 8.04 -7.53
N VAL A 148 -11.08 9.37 -7.63
CA VAL A 148 -11.99 10.21 -6.82
C VAL A 148 -13.45 10.00 -7.25
N SER A 149 -13.72 9.87 -8.55
CA SER A 149 -15.07 9.70 -9.10
C SER A 149 -15.59 8.25 -9.03
N SER A 150 -14.70 7.26 -9.15
CA SER A 150 -15.06 5.84 -9.35
C SER A 150 -15.11 5.01 -8.07
N GLU A 151 -14.10 5.10 -7.18
CA GLU A 151 -13.80 3.95 -6.30
C GLU A 151 -13.72 4.25 -4.80
N LEU A 152 -13.22 5.40 -4.35
CA LEU A 152 -13.16 5.65 -2.90
C LEU A 152 -14.54 5.92 -2.26
N SER A 153 -15.44 6.56 -2.99
CA SER A 153 -16.79 6.89 -2.52
C SER A 153 -17.67 5.66 -2.30
N LEU A 154 -17.63 4.69 -3.22
CA LEU A 154 -18.51 3.52 -3.19
C LEU A 154 -18.01 2.44 -2.22
N ILE A 155 -16.68 2.24 -2.12
CA ILE A 155 -16.05 1.30 -1.17
C ILE A 155 -16.23 1.78 0.28
N VAL A 156 -16.08 3.09 0.54
CA VAL A 156 -16.38 3.68 1.85
C VAL A 156 -17.87 3.59 2.18
N SER A 157 -18.75 3.89 1.21
CA SER A 157 -20.20 3.86 1.43
C SER A 157 -20.73 2.46 1.75
N ILE A 158 -20.27 1.42 1.06
CA ILE A 158 -20.68 0.03 1.34
C ILE A 158 -20.14 -0.47 2.68
N ARG A 159 -18.86 -0.20 3.00
CA ARG A 159 -18.25 -0.67 4.26
C ARG A 159 -18.80 0.03 5.51
N VAL A 160 -19.00 1.35 5.45
CA VAL A 160 -19.64 2.09 6.55
C VAL A 160 -21.06 1.56 6.79
N TYR A 161 -21.80 1.24 5.72
CA TYR A 161 -23.13 0.64 5.85
C TYR A 161 -23.07 -0.77 6.48
N CYS A 162 -22.13 -1.61 6.06
CA CYS A 162 -21.98 -2.97 6.61
C CYS A 162 -21.53 -2.97 8.08
N ASP A 163 -20.55 -2.15 8.47
CA ASP A 163 -20.06 -2.06 9.85
C ASP A 163 -21.10 -1.48 10.80
N ALA A 164 -21.89 -0.49 10.34
CA ALA A 164 -23.01 0.05 11.10
C ALA A 164 -24.09 -1.02 11.33
N ILE A 165 -24.44 -1.80 10.30
CA ILE A 165 -25.41 -2.91 10.42
C ILE A 165 -24.86 -3.99 11.37
N LEU A 166 -23.61 -4.41 11.22
CA LEU A 166 -23.01 -5.43 12.09
C LEU A 166 -22.96 -5.00 13.55
N SER A 167 -22.57 -3.75 13.81
CA SER A 167 -22.54 -3.18 15.16
C SER A 167 -23.94 -3.08 15.77
N SER A 168 -24.95 -2.72 14.96
CA SER A 168 -26.35 -2.68 15.39
C SER A 168 -26.88 -4.08 15.73
N PHE A 169 -26.51 -5.10 14.94
CA PHE A 169 -26.87 -6.49 15.19
C PHE A 169 -26.19 -7.06 16.45
N LEU A 170 -24.91 -6.75 16.67
CA LEU A 170 -24.19 -7.17 17.88
C LEU A 170 -24.76 -6.54 19.14
N LEU A 171 -25.08 -5.25 19.10
CA LEU A 171 -25.71 -4.55 20.21
C LEU A 171 -27.12 -5.09 20.51
N ALA A 172 -27.91 -5.36 19.46
CA ALA A 172 -29.22 -5.99 19.60
C ALA A 172 -29.12 -7.43 20.14
N PHE A 173 -28.09 -8.18 19.74
CA PHE A 173 -27.84 -9.53 20.27
C PHE A 173 -27.47 -9.46 21.77
N GLN A 174 -26.59 -8.57 22.19
CA GLN A 174 -26.27 -8.39 23.62
C GLN A 174 -27.49 -7.98 24.45
N LEU A 175 -28.33 -7.08 23.95
CA LEU A 175 -29.56 -6.68 24.65
C LEU A 175 -30.66 -7.77 24.71
N VAL A 176 -30.59 -8.80 23.85
CA VAL A 176 -31.57 -9.90 23.82
C VAL A 176 -31.08 -11.09 24.67
N PHE A 177 -29.78 -11.23 24.87
CA PHE A 177 -29.17 -12.36 25.55
C PHE A 177 -28.51 -12.03 26.91
N ASP A 178 -28.57 -10.78 27.36
CA ASP A 178 -28.34 -10.33 28.75
C ASP A 178 -29.68 -10.01 29.45
#